data_AF-A0A850MPI1-F1
#
_entry.id   AF-A0A850MPI1-F1
#
_cell.length_a   1.000
_cell.length_b   1.000
_cell.length_c   1.000
_cell.angle_alpha   90.00
_cell.angle_beta   90.00
_cell.angle_gamma   90.00
#
_symmetry.space_group_name_H-M   'P 1'
#
loop_
_entity.id
_entity.type
_entity.pdbx_description
1 polymer ?
#
loop_
_entity_poly.entity_id
_entity_poly.type
_entity_poly.pdbx_seq_one_letter_code
_entity_poly.pdbx_strand_id
1 'polypeptide(L)'
;MIFSKPIPEIIKERTSWRTYSPIPIEKDKEERLKEILTLKSFSSPFSKIAGRCRFELISMPEFEPNEKKKLGTYGLISGAQEFIVGATEESKYNIENYGYLMEAIILAATDMGLGTCWLGGTFNRSLFSAKI
;
A
#
# COMPACT_ATOMS: atom_id res chain seq x y z
N MET A 1 10.82 -10.69 3.38
CA MET A 1 9.40 -11.14 3.28
C MET A 1 9.36 -12.66 3.18
N ILE A 2 8.42 -13.31 3.85
CA ILE A 2 8.16 -14.75 3.76
C ILE A 2 6.68 -14.92 3.42
N PHE A 3 6.38 -15.69 2.37
CA PHE A 3 5.04 -15.96 1.88
C PHE A 3 4.58 -17.36 2.33
N SER A 4 3.30 -17.49 2.66
CA SER A 4 2.71 -18.74 3.16
C SER A 4 2.51 -19.79 2.06
N LYS A 5 2.49 -19.36 0.79
CA LYS A 5 2.29 -20.20 -0.40
C LYS A 5 3.11 -19.68 -1.60
N PRO A 6 3.21 -20.45 -2.69
CA PRO A 6 3.95 -20.04 -3.88
C PRO A 6 3.46 -18.70 -4.44
N ILE A 7 4.40 -17.80 -4.75
CA ILE A 7 4.10 -16.46 -5.31
C ILE A 7 3.16 -16.52 -6.53
N PRO A 8 3.31 -17.44 -7.50
CA PRO A 8 2.39 -17.53 -8.63
C PRO A 8 0.93 -17.79 -8.25
N GLU A 9 0.66 -18.43 -7.11
CA GLU A 9 -0.70 -18.63 -6.61
C GLU A 9 -1.26 -17.34 -6.03
N ILE A 10 -0.46 -16.62 -5.24
CA ILE A 10 -0.82 -15.30 -4.69
C ILE A 10 -1.11 -14.30 -5.81
N ILE A 11 -0.30 -14.30 -6.87
CA ILE A 11 -0.51 -13.44 -8.04
C ILE A 11 -1.86 -13.72 -8.71
N LYS A 12 -2.28 -14.99 -8.80
CA LYS A 12 -3.57 -15.37 -9.38
C LYS A 12 -4.75 -14.96 -8.50
N GLU A 13 -4.58 -15.00 -7.19
CA GLU A 13 -5.62 -14.58 -6.23
C GLU A 13 -5.76 -13.06 -6.16
N ARG A 14 -4.63 -12.33 -6.28
CA ARG A 14 -4.59 -10.89 -6.18
C ARG A 14 -5.57 -10.28 -7.19
N THR A 15 -6.53 -9.54 -6.67
CA THR A 15 -7.55 -8.81 -7.42
C THR A 15 -7.69 -7.42 -6.82
N SER A 16 -8.10 -6.42 -7.62
CA SER A 16 -8.33 -5.07 -7.13
C SER A 16 -9.68 -5.00 -6.41
N TRP A 17 -9.67 -5.19 -5.09
CA TRP A 17 -10.83 -5.08 -4.23
C TRP A 17 -11.17 -3.59 -4.01
N ARG A 18 -12.42 -3.19 -4.24
CA ARG A 18 -12.85 -1.78 -4.14
C ARG A 18 -14.03 -1.56 -3.20
N THR A 19 -14.45 -2.62 -2.52
CA THR A 19 -15.50 -2.57 -1.50
C THR A 19 -14.97 -3.33 -0.30
N TYR A 20 -14.92 -2.65 0.84
CA TYR A 20 -14.28 -3.13 2.05
C TYR A 20 -15.28 -3.24 3.18
N SER A 21 -15.07 -4.24 4.04
CA SER A 21 -15.82 -4.40 5.29
C SER A 21 -15.50 -3.25 6.25
N PRO A 22 -16.45 -2.81 7.09
CA PRO A 22 -16.16 -1.85 8.17
C PRO A 22 -15.35 -2.47 9.32
N ILE A 23 -15.11 -3.78 9.29
CA ILE A 23 -14.30 -4.49 10.29
C ILE A 23 -12.83 -4.03 10.16
N PRO A 24 -12.20 -3.53 11.24
CA PRO A 24 -10.79 -3.17 11.24
C PRO A 24 -9.89 -4.37 10.90
N ILE A 25 -8.68 -4.08 10.41
CA ILE A 25 -7.65 -5.12 10.22
C ILE A 25 -7.32 -5.73 11.59
N GLU A 26 -7.19 -7.06 11.65
CA GLU A 26 -6.77 -7.75 12.86
C GLU A 26 -5.38 -7.25 13.30
N LYS A 27 -5.20 -7.04 14.61
CA LYS A 27 -4.01 -6.37 15.15
C LYS A 27 -2.69 -7.04 14.75
N ASP A 28 -2.66 -8.36 14.71
CA ASP A 28 -1.52 -9.16 14.28
C ASP A 28 -1.17 -8.95 12.80
N LYS A 29 -2.19 -8.89 11.92
CA LYS A 29 -2.02 -8.57 10.50
C LYS A 29 -1.56 -7.13 10.30
N GLU A 30 -2.08 -6.19 11.09
CA GLU A 30 -1.68 -4.79 11.04
C GLU A 30 -0.21 -4.60 11.46
N GLU A 31 0.21 -5.21 12.57
CA GLU A 31 1.61 -5.19 13.04
C GLU A 31 2.54 -5.83 12.01
N ARG A 32 2.13 -6.98 11.43
CA ARG A 32 2.88 -7.64 10.37
C ARG A 32 2.97 -6.79 9.10
N LEU A 33 1.89 -6.12 8.72
CA LEU A 33 1.87 -5.21 7.58
C LEU A 33 2.84 -4.04 7.82
N LYS A 34 2.79 -3.39 8.99
CA LYS A 34 3.73 -2.32 9.37
C LYS A 34 5.19 -2.76 9.28
N GLU A 35 5.52 -3.96 9.75
CA GLU A 35 6.88 -4.51 9.62
C GLU A 35 7.27 -4.73 8.14
N ILE A 36 6.36 -5.25 7.31
CA ILE A 36 6.56 -5.43 5.86
C ILE A 36 6.86 -4.10 5.17
N LEU A 37 6.14 -3.03 5.52
CA LEU A 37 6.32 -1.69 4.93
C LEU A 37 7.71 -1.09 5.18
N THR A 38 8.42 -1.53 6.23
CA THR A 38 9.80 -1.09 6.49
C THR A 38 10.79 -1.60 5.44
N LEU A 39 10.45 -2.69 4.72
CA LEU A 39 11.26 -3.33 3.68
C LEU A 39 12.69 -3.70 4.09
N LYS A 40 13.02 -3.74 5.40
CA LYS A 40 14.39 -3.98 5.89
C LYS A 40 15.04 -5.26 5.36
N SER A 41 14.24 -6.29 5.09
CA SER A 41 14.68 -7.61 4.62
C SER A 41 14.29 -7.89 3.16
N PHE A 42 13.97 -6.85 2.37
CA PHE A 42 13.54 -7.00 0.99
C PHE A 42 14.13 -5.92 0.09
N SER A 43 14.58 -6.31 -1.10
CA SER A 43 15.11 -5.37 -2.09
C SER A 43 14.59 -5.73 -3.48
N SER A 44 14.48 -4.73 -4.34
CA SER A 44 14.18 -4.89 -5.76
C SER A 44 15.49 -4.99 -6.57
N PRO A 45 15.41 -5.45 -7.83
CA PRO A 45 16.54 -5.37 -8.77
C PRO A 45 17.09 -3.95 -8.96
N PHE A 46 16.31 -2.92 -8.65
CA PHE A 46 16.66 -1.51 -8.82
C PHE A 46 17.22 -0.88 -7.54
N SER A 47 17.14 -1.53 -6.38
CA SER A 47 17.46 -0.92 -5.08
C SER A 47 18.92 -0.43 -4.93
N LYS A 48 19.85 -0.88 -5.79
CA LYS A 48 21.24 -0.38 -5.81
C LYS A 48 21.42 0.90 -6.64
N ILE A 49 20.45 1.24 -7.49
CA ILE A 49 20.55 2.30 -8.50
C ILE A 49 19.50 3.39 -8.26
N ALA A 50 18.30 2.98 -7.87
CA ALA A 50 17.21 3.87 -7.53
C ALA A 50 17.34 4.38 -6.10
N GLY A 51 16.82 5.59 -5.89
CA GLY A 51 16.68 6.25 -4.61
C GLY A 51 15.71 5.53 -3.69
N ARG A 52 15.68 5.98 -2.44
CA ARG A 52 14.92 5.31 -1.38
C ARG A 52 13.42 5.47 -1.61
N CYS A 53 12.69 4.39 -1.33
CA CYS A 53 11.23 4.42 -1.21
C CYS A 53 10.86 4.33 0.27
N ARG A 54 9.81 5.04 0.68
CA ARG A 54 9.17 4.90 1.99
C ARG A 54 7.72 4.50 1.79
N PHE A 55 7.20 3.69 2.70
CA PHE A 55 5.81 3.27 2.70
C PHE A 55 5.28 3.34 4.13
N GLU A 56 4.06 3.83 4.29
CA GLU A 56 3.39 3.97 5.60
C GLU A 56 1.95 3.47 5.49
N LEU A 57 1.42 2.96 6.60
CA LEU A 57 0.01 2.62 6.75
C LEU A 57 -0.70 3.79 7.45
N ILE A 58 -1.72 4.32 6.82
CA ILE A 58 -2.47 5.48 7.31
C ILE A 58 -3.94 5.13 7.45
N SER A 59 -4.48 5.32 8.64
CA SER A 59 -5.87 5.04 8.97
C SER A 59 -6.77 6.24 8.72
N MET A 60 -8.02 5.97 8.34
CA MET A 60 -9.04 6.98 8.05
C MET A 60 -9.30 7.97 9.21
N PRO A 61 -9.23 7.57 10.50
CA PRO A 61 -9.30 8.50 11.62
C PRO A 61 -8.18 9.54 11.67
N GLU A 62 -7.05 9.33 10.98
CA GLU A 62 -5.95 10.30 10.91
C GLU A 62 -6.26 11.51 10.00
N PHE A 63 -7.40 11.48 9.31
CA PHE A 63 -7.91 12.58 8.50
C PHE A 63 -9.05 13.33 9.19
N GLU A 64 -9.00 14.66 9.14
CA GLU A 64 -10.08 15.51 9.63
C GLU A 64 -11.37 15.28 8.83
N PRO A 65 -12.57 15.51 9.39
CA PRO A 65 -13.85 15.29 8.68
C PRO A 65 -13.93 15.98 7.30
N ASN A 66 -13.30 17.15 7.15
CA ASN A 66 -13.24 17.91 5.90
C ASN A 66 -12.22 17.34 4.89
N GLU A 67 -11.21 16.62 5.36
CA GLU A 67 -10.20 15.92 4.56
C GLU A 67 -10.77 14.62 3.97
N LYS A 68 -11.61 13.90 4.73
CA LYS A 68 -12.25 12.64 4.31
C LYS A 68 -13.00 12.76 2.98
N LYS A 69 -13.72 13.87 2.78
CA LYS A 69 -14.45 14.16 1.53
C LYS A 69 -13.53 14.47 0.34
N LYS A 70 -12.25 14.77 0.60
CA LYS A 70 -11.26 15.23 -0.38
C LYS A 70 -10.21 14.17 -0.71
N LEU A 71 -10.35 12.93 -0.23
CA LEU A 71 -9.38 11.87 -0.49
C LEU A 71 -9.25 11.51 -1.98
N GLY A 72 -10.26 11.84 -2.80
CA GLY A 72 -10.24 11.67 -4.25
C GLY A 72 -10.83 10.35 -4.74
N THR A 73 -11.20 9.44 -3.85
CA THR A 73 -11.74 8.11 -4.18
C THR A 73 -13.22 8.08 -4.57
N TYR A 74 -13.84 9.26 -4.76
CA TYR A 74 -15.29 9.42 -4.74
C TYR A 74 -15.99 8.55 -5.79
N GLY A 75 -16.78 7.58 -5.32
CA GLY A 75 -17.58 6.65 -6.13
C GLY A 75 -16.86 5.37 -6.58
N LEU A 76 -15.53 5.30 -6.52
CA LEU A 76 -14.76 4.13 -7.00
C LEU A 76 -14.36 3.16 -5.88
N ILE A 77 -14.19 3.64 -4.65
CA ILE A 77 -13.86 2.82 -3.49
C ILE A 77 -14.86 3.10 -2.37
N SER A 78 -15.37 2.03 -1.76
CA SER A 78 -16.31 2.09 -0.64
C SER A 78 -15.78 1.32 0.57
N GLY A 79 -15.90 1.91 1.75
CA GLY A 79 -15.62 1.26 3.03
C GLY A 79 -14.15 1.20 3.47
N ALA A 80 -13.19 1.60 2.63
CA ALA A 80 -11.77 1.57 2.99
C ALA A 80 -11.46 2.41 4.25
N GLN A 81 -10.84 1.80 5.25
CA GLN A 81 -10.39 2.46 6.48
C GLN A 81 -8.88 2.65 6.54
N GLU A 82 -8.11 1.91 5.74
CA GLU A 82 -6.65 1.90 5.79
C GLU A 82 -6.08 2.15 4.40
N PHE A 83 -4.98 2.92 4.33
CA PHE A 83 -4.30 3.27 3.10
C PHE A 83 -2.81 2.99 3.23
N ILE A 84 -2.26 2.24 2.27
CA ILE A 84 -0.81 2.15 2.11
C ILE A 84 -0.38 3.30 1.21
N VAL A 85 0.42 4.21 1.77
CA VAL A 85 0.94 5.38 1.08
C VAL A 85 2.42 5.16 0.83
N GLY A 86 2.91 5.55 -0.33
CA GLY A 86 4.33 5.45 -0.64
C GLY A 86 4.87 6.73 -1.29
N ALA A 87 6.16 6.99 -1.06
CA ALA A 87 6.90 8.05 -1.72
C ALA A 87 8.29 7.54 -2.13
N THR A 88 8.85 8.11 -3.19
CA THR A 88 10.18 7.75 -3.72
C THR A 88 11.00 8.99 -4.02
N GLU A 89 12.30 8.93 -3.74
CA GLU A 89 13.28 9.96 -4.11
C GLU A 89 13.44 10.01 -5.65
N GLU A 90 13.57 11.21 -6.20
CA GLU A 90 13.84 11.37 -7.64
C GLU A 90 15.21 10.81 -8.00
N SER A 91 15.24 9.84 -8.92
CA SER A 91 16.46 9.11 -9.30
C SER A 91 16.19 8.20 -10.51
N LYS A 92 17.26 7.62 -11.07
CA LYS A 92 17.13 6.65 -12.16
C LYS A 92 16.38 5.40 -11.66
N TYR A 93 15.40 4.95 -12.43
CA TYR A 93 14.55 3.78 -12.10
C TYR A 93 13.71 3.92 -10.82
N ASN A 94 13.44 5.15 -10.35
CA ASN A 94 12.67 5.35 -9.12
C ASN A 94 11.24 4.80 -9.23
N ILE A 95 10.57 4.96 -10.38
CA ILE A 95 9.20 4.49 -10.61
C ILE A 95 9.17 2.95 -10.69
N GLU A 96 10.13 2.33 -11.36
CA GLU A 96 10.25 0.87 -11.46
C GLU A 96 10.57 0.25 -10.10
N ASN A 97 11.47 0.87 -9.34
CA ASN A 97 11.77 0.48 -7.96
C ASN A 97 10.51 0.58 -7.09
N TYR A 98 9.81 1.71 -7.15
CA TYR A 98 8.58 1.94 -6.41
C TYR A 98 7.51 0.90 -6.75
N GLY A 99 7.24 0.68 -8.04
CA GLY A 99 6.24 -0.28 -8.51
C GLY A 99 6.56 -1.70 -8.07
N TYR A 100 7.83 -2.11 -8.16
CA TYR A 100 8.25 -3.44 -7.71
C TYR A 100 8.04 -3.63 -6.19
N LEU A 101 8.46 -2.65 -5.39
CA LEU A 101 8.33 -2.73 -3.93
C LEU A 101 6.86 -2.67 -3.49
N MET A 102 6.05 -1.80 -4.10
CA MET A 102 4.63 -1.69 -3.80
C MET A 102 3.86 -2.95 -4.21
N GLU A 103 4.18 -3.58 -5.34
CA GLU A 103 3.56 -4.85 -5.73
C GLU A 103 3.96 -5.98 -4.77
N ALA A 104 5.22 -6.02 -4.32
CA ALA A 104 5.63 -6.99 -3.30
C ALA A 104 4.85 -6.84 -1.99
N ILE A 105 4.61 -5.60 -1.56
CA ILE A 105 3.74 -5.28 -0.40
C ILE A 105 2.31 -5.75 -0.64
N ILE A 106 1.75 -5.50 -1.82
CA ILE A 106 0.38 -5.92 -2.20
C ILE A 106 0.23 -7.44 -2.21
N LEU A 107 1.22 -8.17 -2.73
CA LEU A 107 1.23 -9.64 -2.70
C LEU A 107 1.34 -10.14 -1.26
N ALA A 108 2.12 -9.49 -0.40
CA ALA A 108 2.20 -9.85 1.01
C ALA A 108 0.86 -9.61 1.74
N ALA A 109 0.18 -8.50 1.45
CA ALA A 109 -1.17 -8.24 1.95
C ALA A 109 -2.18 -9.29 1.47
N THR A 110 -2.11 -9.67 0.18
CA THR A 110 -2.96 -10.72 -0.41
C THR A 110 -2.74 -12.07 0.27
N ASP A 111 -1.49 -12.45 0.54
CA ASP A 111 -1.13 -13.68 1.26
C ASP A 111 -1.68 -13.70 2.70
N MET A 112 -1.83 -12.54 3.34
CA MET A 112 -2.48 -12.38 4.65
C MET A 112 -4.03 -12.36 4.58
N GLY A 113 -4.61 -12.52 3.37
CA GLY A 113 -6.05 -12.46 3.14
C GLY A 113 -6.62 -11.05 3.13
N LEU A 114 -5.79 -10.00 2.98
CA LEU A 114 -6.25 -8.63 2.88
C LEU A 114 -6.50 -8.26 1.41
N GLY A 115 -7.67 -7.69 1.13
CA GLY A 115 -7.96 -7.10 -0.17
C GLY A 115 -7.24 -5.76 -0.34
N THR A 116 -6.70 -5.49 -1.51
CA THR A 116 -6.05 -4.21 -1.84
C THR A 116 -6.50 -3.73 -3.23
N CYS A 117 -6.35 -2.43 -3.49
CA CYS A 117 -6.39 -1.90 -4.85
C CYS A 117 -5.41 -0.74 -5.01
N TRP A 118 -4.81 -0.65 -6.19
CA TRP A 118 -4.01 0.51 -6.57
C TRP A 118 -4.90 1.74 -6.79
N LEU A 119 -4.47 2.86 -6.22
CA LEU A 119 -5.04 4.18 -6.46
C LEU A 119 -4.08 5.00 -7.33
N GLY A 120 -4.40 5.09 -8.63
CA GLY A 120 -3.69 5.91 -9.59
C GLY A 120 -4.55 7.06 -10.10
N GLY A 121 -4.03 8.29 -10.11
CA GLY A 121 -4.66 9.46 -10.74
C GLY A 121 -5.78 10.14 -9.96
N THR A 122 -6.55 9.40 -9.15
CA THR A 122 -7.75 9.93 -8.45
C THR A 122 -7.53 10.04 -6.94
N PHE A 123 -6.41 10.59 -6.48
CA PHE A 123 -6.20 10.84 -5.05
C PHE A 123 -5.61 12.22 -4.80
N ASN A 124 -5.90 12.78 -3.63
CA ASN A 124 -5.38 14.10 -3.25
C ASN A 124 -3.93 13.99 -2.78
N ARG A 125 -3.00 14.12 -3.73
CA ARG A 125 -1.56 14.00 -3.48
C ARG A 125 -1.07 14.87 -2.32
N SER A 126 -1.50 16.13 -2.24
CA SER A 126 -1.05 17.06 -1.18
C SER A 126 -1.46 16.58 0.21
N LEU A 127 -2.68 16.07 0.34
CA LEU A 127 -3.22 15.57 1.60
C LEU A 127 -2.51 14.29 2.05
N PHE A 128 -2.22 13.36 1.14
CA PHE A 128 -1.45 12.16 1.47
C PHE A 128 0.03 12.48 1.72
N SER A 129 0.63 13.43 0.99
CA SER A 129 2.02 13.86 1.23
C SER A 129 2.23 14.55 2.58
N ALA A 130 1.19 15.11 3.19
CA ALA A 130 1.29 15.68 4.53
C ALA A 130 1.38 14.61 5.63
N LYS A 131 1.21 13.34 5.28
CA LYS A 131 1.15 12.21 6.20
C LYS A 131 2.31 11.21 6.01
N ILE A 132 3.29 11.50 5.14
CA ILE A 132 4.44 10.61 4.81
C ILE A 132 5.72 11.38 4.41
#